data_AF-A0A4Q3ANZ2-F1
#
_entry.id   AF-A0A4Q3ANZ2-F1
#
_cell.length_a   1.000
_cell.length_b   1.000
_cell.length_c   1.000
_cell.angle_alpha   90.00
_cell.angle_beta   90.00
_cell.angle_gamma   90.00
#
_symmetry.space_group_name_H-M   'P 1'
#
loop_
_entity.id
_entity.type
_entity.pdbx_description
1 polymer ?
#
loop_
_entity_poly.entity_id
_entity_poly.type
_entity_poly.pdbx_seq_one_letter_code
_entity_poly.pdbx_strand_id
1 'polypeptide(L)'
;MLVAIAGTDRRDVVASFRSGSAFGYRIPAANGRYRVTLSFIEPKEAQGARVFDVTANGTVVLKDFDIHAKAGAPLTAVREQFDADVTGGMLDLQFVARRGEAIVSAIEVEPLAD
;
A
#
# COMPACT_ATOMS: atom_id res chain seq x y z
N MET A 1 -19.67 16.35 9.69
CA MET A 1 -18.87 15.44 10.53
C MET A 1 -17.99 14.61 9.63
N LEU A 2 -16.69 14.49 9.90
CA LEU A 2 -15.81 13.61 9.13
C LEU A 2 -16.16 12.14 9.43
N VAL A 3 -16.18 11.29 8.41
CA VAL A 3 -16.37 9.84 8.60
C VAL A 3 -15.19 9.30 9.40
N ALA A 4 -15.47 8.60 10.51
CA ALA A 4 -14.46 7.94 11.32
C ALA A 4 -13.81 6.78 10.55
N ILE A 5 -12.52 6.59 10.79
CA ILE A 5 -11.73 5.49 10.22
C ILE A 5 -11.19 4.70 11.40
N ALA A 6 -11.52 3.41 11.48
CA ALA A 6 -11.04 2.55 12.55
C ALA A 6 -9.55 2.21 12.36
N GLY A 7 -8.86 1.93 13.48
CA GLY A 7 -7.46 1.47 13.45
C GLY A 7 -6.40 2.55 13.21
N THR A 8 -6.76 3.84 13.22
CA THR A 8 -5.81 4.95 13.08
C THR A 8 -6.35 6.23 13.73
N ASP A 9 -5.44 7.06 14.26
CA ASP A 9 -5.68 8.46 14.63
C ASP A 9 -5.24 9.43 13.52
N ARG A 10 -4.40 8.97 12.57
CA ARG A 10 -3.88 9.71 11.42
C ARG A 10 -4.81 9.65 10.21
N ARG A 11 -6.04 10.13 10.40
CA ARG A 11 -7.05 10.20 9.32
C ARG A 11 -6.56 10.99 8.10
N ASP A 12 -5.78 12.05 8.32
CA ASP A 12 -5.18 12.89 7.28
C ASP A 12 -4.35 12.10 6.26
N VAL A 13 -3.70 11.01 6.71
CA VAL A 13 -2.83 10.18 5.87
C VAL A 13 -3.64 9.21 5.00
N VAL A 14 -4.80 8.76 5.47
CA VAL A 14 -5.51 7.64 4.85
C VAL A 14 -6.91 7.97 4.32
N ALA A 15 -7.42 9.17 4.59
CA ALA A 15 -8.74 9.61 4.09
C ALA A 15 -8.81 9.79 2.56
N SER A 16 -7.67 9.80 1.87
CA SER A 16 -7.56 9.77 0.42
C SER A 16 -6.73 8.58 -0.03
N PHE A 17 -6.92 8.17 -1.28
CA PHE A 17 -6.15 7.11 -1.92
C PHE A 17 -6.01 7.39 -3.41
N ARG A 18 -4.93 6.89 -4.00
CA ARG A 18 -4.84 6.71 -5.45
C ARG A 18 -5.55 5.40 -5.81
N SER A 19 -6.23 5.37 -6.96
CA SER A 19 -6.77 4.13 -7.54
C SER A 19 -6.41 3.97 -9.01
N GLY A 20 -6.50 2.73 -9.50
CA GLY A 20 -6.41 2.40 -10.93
C GLY A 20 -6.25 0.90 -11.18
N SER A 21 -6.45 0.48 -12.44
CA SER A 21 -6.22 -0.91 -12.85
C SER A 21 -4.74 -1.31 -12.78
N ALA A 22 -3.84 -0.37 -13.07
CA ALA A 22 -2.41 -0.47 -12.79
C ALA A 22 -1.81 0.92 -12.58
N PHE A 23 -0.92 1.07 -11.61
CA PHE A 23 -0.11 2.27 -11.42
C PHE A 23 1.15 1.96 -10.61
N GLY A 24 2.10 2.90 -10.60
CA GLY A 24 3.32 2.74 -9.85
C GLY A 24 3.93 4.05 -9.36
N TYR A 25 4.94 3.89 -8.51
CA TYR A 25 5.73 4.95 -7.91
C TYR A 25 7.21 4.62 -8.05
N ARG A 26 7.96 5.56 -8.64
CA ARG A 26 9.43 5.49 -8.71
C ARG A 26 9.98 6.51 -7.73
N ILE A 27 10.53 6.03 -6.63
CA ILE A 27 10.98 6.86 -5.50
C ILE A 27 12.51 6.89 -5.52
N PRO A 28 13.14 8.04 -5.79
CA PRO A 28 14.58 8.18 -5.64
C PRO A 28 15.00 7.90 -4.19
N ALA A 29 15.94 6.98 -4.00
CA ALA A 29 16.44 6.57 -2.70
C ALA A 29 17.89 6.12 -2.84
N ALA A 30 18.77 6.44 -1.89
CA ALA A 30 20.16 5.98 -1.94
C ALA A 30 20.21 4.44 -1.90
N ASN A 31 21.27 3.84 -2.44
CA ASN A 31 21.46 2.40 -2.33
C ASN A 31 21.51 1.99 -0.86
N GLY A 32 20.79 0.92 -0.51
CA GLY A 32 20.67 0.47 0.88
C GLY A 32 19.37 -0.29 1.11
N ARG A 33 19.15 -0.71 2.35
CA ARG A 33 17.95 -1.44 2.76
C ARG A 33 16.95 -0.49 3.43
N TYR A 34 15.68 -0.63 3.06
CA TYR A 34 14.60 0.22 3.56
C TYR A 34 13.47 -0.61 4.11
N ARG A 35 12.80 -0.08 5.13
CA ARG A 35 11.45 -0.49 5.50
C ARG A 35 10.47 0.33 4.68
N VAL A 36 9.60 -0.37 3.95
CA VAL A 36 8.48 0.24 3.24
C VAL A 36 7.21 -0.10 4.00
N THR A 37 6.44 0.94 4.35
CA THR A 37 5.08 0.76 4.89
C THR A 37 4.06 1.26 3.89
N LEU A 38 3.13 0.39 3.50
CA LEU A 38 1.99 0.73 2.68
C LEU A 38 0.75 0.82 3.56
N SER A 39 0.08 1.97 3.53
CA SER A 39 -1.18 2.18 4.24
C SER A 39 -2.35 2.13 3.28
N PHE A 40 -3.42 1.44 3.70
CA PHE A 40 -4.62 1.21 2.92
C PHE A 40 -5.88 1.40 3.75
N ILE A 41 -6.97 1.73 3.07
CA ILE A 41 -8.34 1.60 3.56
C ILE A 41 -9.19 1.10 2.42
N GLU A 42 -9.98 0.05 2.64
CA GLU A 42 -11.10 -0.25 1.75
C GLU A 42 -12.27 0.69 2.07
N PRO A 43 -12.64 1.64 1.18
CA PRO A 43 -13.64 2.64 1.52
C PRO A 43 -15.05 2.08 1.66
N LYS A 44 -15.39 1.05 0.88
CA LYS A 44 -16.79 0.58 0.80
C LYS A 44 -16.99 -0.83 0.23
N GLU A 45 -16.04 -1.36 -0.54
CA GLU A 45 -16.24 -2.61 -1.25
C GLU A 45 -16.32 -3.77 -0.26
N ALA A 46 -17.08 -4.80 -0.64
CA ALA A 46 -17.15 -6.05 0.10
C ALA A 46 -15.86 -6.87 -0.08
N GLN A 47 -15.65 -7.83 0.81
CA GLN A 47 -14.57 -8.80 0.69
C GLN A 47 -14.54 -9.44 -0.71
N GLY A 48 -13.35 -9.52 -1.29
CA GLY A 48 -13.08 -10.14 -2.58
C GLY A 48 -13.50 -9.29 -3.79
N ALA A 49 -14.03 -8.08 -3.60
CA ALA A 49 -14.37 -7.19 -4.71
C ALA A 49 -13.17 -6.38 -5.21
N ARG A 50 -12.18 -6.13 -4.33
CA ARG A 50 -10.92 -5.48 -4.65
C ARG A 50 -9.75 -6.40 -4.29
N VAL A 51 -9.03 -6.86 -5.31
CA VAL A 51 -7.89 -7.76 -5.14
C VAL A 51 -6.78 -7.30 -6.09
N PHE A 52 -5.57 -7.10 -5.57
CA PHE A 52 -4.44 -6.62 -6.37
C PHE A 52 -3.11 -7.13 -5.85
N ASP A 53 -2.11 -7.13 -6.73
CA ASP A 53 -0.73 -7.39 -6.35
C ASP A 53 0.03 -6.09 -6.13
N VAL A 54 1.03 -6.15 -5.25
CA VAL A 54 2.05 -5.11 -5.12
C VAL A 54 3.42 -5.73 -5.33
N THR A 55 4.24 -5.07 -6.15
CA THR A 55 5.66 -5.42 -6.32
C THR A 55 6.56 -4.29 -5.87
N ALA A 56 7.74 -4.66 -5.38
CA ALA A 56 8.85 -3.77 -5.09
C ALA A 56 10.10 -4.27 -5.82
N ASN A 57 10.70 -3.41 -6.66
CA ASN A 57 11.86 -3.74 -7.48
C ASN A 57 11.67 -5.04 -8.29
N GLY A 58 10.46 -5.23 -8.84
CA GLY A 58 10.07 -6.39 -9.62
C GLY A 58 9.72 -7.65 -8.82
N THR A 59 9.91 -7.66 -7.50
CA THR A 59 9.55 -8.78 -6.62
C THR A 59 8.16 -8.56 -6.02
N VAL A 60 7.32 -9.59 -6.05
CA VAL A 60 5.98 -9.53 -5.44
C VAL A 60 6.11 -9.49 -3.93
N VAL A 61 5.61 -8.43 -3.31
CA VAL A 61 5.63 -8.21 -1.85
C VAL A 61 4.26 -8.41 -1.21
N LEU A 62 3.19 -8.13 -1.95
CA LEU A 62 1.83 -8.50 -1.58
C LEU A 62 1.19 -9.18 -2.79
N LYS A 63 0.66 -10.38 -2.60
CA LYS A 63 0.02 -11.16 -3.66
C LYS A 63 -1.47 -11.34 -3.34
N ASP A 64 -2.33 -11.18 -4.34
CA ASP A 64 -3.78 -11.32 -4.24
C ASP A 64 -4.33 -10.56 -3.02
N PHE A 65 -3.82 -9.35 -2.78
CA PHE A 65 -4.09 -8.59 -1.58
C PHE A 65 -5.50 -8.00 -1.60
N ASP A 66 -6.27 -8.34 -0.57
CA ASP A 66 -7.62 -7.88 -0.31
C ASP A 66 -7.62 -7.12 1.02
N ILE A 67 -7.79 -5.80 0.94
CA ILE A 67 -7.77 -4.92 2.11
C ILE A 67 -8.95 -5.22 3.03
N HIS A 68 -10.14 -5.52 2.49
CA HIS A 68 -11.31 -5.84 3.30
C HIS A 68 -11.09 -7.15 4.05
N ALA A 69 -10.59 -8.20 3.38
CA ALA A 69 -10.27 -9.46 4.04
C ALA A 69 -9.25 -9.28 5.16
N LYS A 70 -8.24 -8.42 4.95
CA LYS A 70 -7.23 -8.13 5.98
C LYS A 70 -7.77 -7.29 7.13
N ALA A 71 -8.63 -6.32 6.84
CA ALA A 71 -9.18 -5.38 7.81
C ALA A 71 -10.38 -5.94 8.60
N GLY A 72 -11.12 -6.90 8.02
CA GLY A 72 -12.36 -7.44 8.54
C GLY A 72 -13.61 -6.57 8.29
N ALA A 73 -13.44 -5.33 7.85
CA ALA A 73 -14.53 -4.40 7.50
C ALA A 73 -14.02 -3.23 6.63
N PRO A 74 -14.91 -2.53 5.90
CA PRO A 74 -14.57 -1.26 5.26
C PRO A 74 -14.24 -0.18 6.31
N LEU A 75 -13.64 0.94 5.86
CA LEU A 75 -13.28 2.09 6.70
C LEU A 75 -12.38 1.73 7.89
N THR A 76 -11.57 0.68 7.74
CA THR A 76 -10.59 0.22 8.73
C THR A 76 -9.21 0.29 8.11
N ALA A 77 -8.28 1.00 8.76
CA ALA A 77 -6.93 1.19 8.28
C ALA A 77 -6.11 -0.10 8.41
N VAL A 78 -5.37 -0.40 7.34
CA VAL A 78 -4.42 -1.52 7.29
C VAL A 78 -3.04 -0.97 6.93
N ARG A 79 -2.02 -1.45 7.63
CA ARG A 79 -0.61 -1.19 7.32
C ARG A 79 0.08 -2.50 7.00
N GLU A 80 0.71 -2.58 5.84
CA GLU A 80 1.58 -3.69 5.45
C GLU A 80 3.02 -3.21 5.38
N GLN A 81 3.94 -4.00 5.93
CA GLN A 81 5.35 -3.66 6.00
C GLN A 81 6.18 -4.76 5.35
N PHE A 82 7.17 -4.35 4.57
CA PHE A 82 8.19 -5.23 4.03
C PHE A 82 9.51 -4.48 3.92
N ASP A 83 10.59 -5.24 3.88
CA ASP A 83 11.92 -4.68 3.62
C ASP A 83 12.22 -4.79 2.12
N ALA A 84 12.86 -3.77 1.57
CA ALA A 84 13.29 -3.73 0.18
C ALA A 84 14.73 -3.21 0.07
N ASP A 85 15.52 -3.89 -0.75
CA ASP A 85 16.86 -3.43 -1.13
C ASP A 85 16.77 -2.51 -2.34
N VAL A 86 17.32 -1.30 -2.20
CA VAL A 86 17.45 -0.33 -3.29
C VAL A 86 18.84 -0.46 -3.90
N THR A 87 18.86 -0.76 -5.19
CA THR A 87 20.07 -0.76 -6.03
C THR A 87 19.87 0.15 -7.23
N GLY A 88 20.83 1.01 -7.52
CA GLY A 88 20.74 1.94 -8.65
C GLY A 88 19.95 3.21 -8.35
N GLY A 89 19.77 3.56 -7.07
CA GLY A 89 19.25 4.86 -6.66
C GLY A 89 17.71 5.00 -6.70
N MET A 90 16.97 3.90 -6.85
CA MET A 90 15.53 3.96 -7.06
C MET A 90 14.79 2.76 -6.46
N LEU A 91 13.73 3.04 -5.71
CA LEU A 91 12.70 2.06 -5.33
C LEU A 91 11.55 2.15 -6.33
N ASP A 92 11.23 1.04 -6.98
CA ASP A 92 10.12 0.93 -7.94
C ASP A 92 8.98 0.10 -7.34
N LEU A 93 7.85 0.74 -7.07
CA LEU A 93 6.64 0.11 -6.56
C LEU A 93 5.58 0.04 -7.66
N GLN A 94 4.99 -1.14 -7.87
CA GLN A 94 3.88 -1.32 -8.82
C GLN A 94 2.69 -1.94 -8.13
N PHE A 95 1.50 -1.44 -8.46
CA PHE A 95 0.20 -1.88 -7.96
C PHE A 95 -0.62 -2.34 -9.16
N VAL A 96 -1.03 -3.60 -9.18
CA VAL A 96 -1.68 -4.20 -10.36
C VAL A 96 -2.95 -4.92 -9.93
N ALA A 97 -4.09 -4.43 -10.41
CA ALA A 97 -5.38 -5.02 -10.08
C ALA A 97 -5.54 -6.42 -10.69
N ARG A 98 -6.05 -7.34 -9.89
CA ARG A 98 -6.58 -8.64 -10.32
C ARG A 98 -8.10 -8.61 -10.40
N ARG A 99 -8.73 -7.81 -9.55
CA ARG A 99 -10.17 -7.51 -9.54
C ARG A 99 -10.42 -6.13 -8.94
N GLY A 100 -11.38 -5.39 -9.49
CA GLY A 100 -11.59 -4.00 -9.12
C GLY A 100 -10.39 -3.13 -9.51
N GLU A 101 -10.15 -2.05 -8.78
CA GLU A 101 -8.95 -1.22 -8.94
C GLU A 101 -7.99 -1.44 -7.78
N ALA A 102 -6.67 -1.42 -7.99
CA ALA A 102 -5.75 -1.33 -6.87
C ALA A 102 -5.91 0.03 -6.18
N ILE A 103 -5.61 0.11 -4.89
CA ILE A 103 -5.57 1.39 -4.17
C ILE A 103 -4.37 1.46 -3.23
N VAL A 104 -3.89 2.66 -2.96
CA VAL A 104 -2.93 2.94 -1.88
C VAL A 104 -3.20 4.32 -1.31
N SER A 105 -3.21 4.44 0.01
CA SER A 105 -3.42 5.72 0.69
C SER A 105 -2.10 6.45 0.97
N ALA A 106 -1.12 5.72 1.50
CA ALA A 106 0.20 6.28 1.80
C ALA A 106 1.31 5.26 1.60
N ILE A 107 2.49 5.79 1.29
CA ILE A 107 3.74 5.05 1.12
C ILE A 107 4.77 5.74 2.01
N GLU A 108 5.25 5.04 3.03
CA GLU A 108 6.33 5.48 3.92
C GLU A 108 7.57 4.66 3.58
N VAL A 109 8.72 5.33 3.42
CA VAL A 109 10.00 4.69 3.07
C VAL A 109 11.05 5.18 4.05
N GLU A 110 11.56 4.27 4.87
CA GLU A 110 12.49 4.57 5.96
C GLU A 110 13.76 3.75 5.79
N PRO A 111 14.96 4.37 5.79
CA PRO A 111 16.21 3.61 5.81
C PRO A 111 16.24 2.70 7.05
N LEU A 112 16.62 1.44 6.85
CA LEU A 112 17.02 0.61 7.99
C LEU A 112 18.46 0.97 8.34
N ALA A 113 18.70 1.32 9.59
CA ALA A 113 20.06 1.44 10.09
C ALA A 113 20.74 0.06 10.01
N ASP A 114 22.00 0.06 9.60
CA ASP A 114 22.88 -1.11 9.70
C ASP A 114 23.20 -1.44 11.17
#